data_AF-A0AAV5VYS2-F1
#
_entry.id   AF-A0AAV5VYS2-F1
#
_cell.length_a   1.000
_cell.length_b   1.000
_cell.length_c   1.000
_cell.angle_alpha   90.00
_cell.angle_beta   90.00
_cell.angle_gamma   90.00
#
_symmetry.space_group_name_H-M   'P 1'
#
loop_
_entity.id
_entity.type
_entity.pdbx_description
1 polymer ?
#
loop_
_entity_poly.entity_id
_entity_poly.type
_entity_poly.pdbx_seq_one_letter_code
_entity_poly.pdbx_strand_id
1 'polypeptide(L)'
;MIISSSLLLLSSLFILSHSATQESKGPTLAYKIAIGLLDSTHHNGSNIRVVDDPSKPILIEDTSYFWDDQYFPSQNESRCVQFETANSRGNVSICDTRKQIKCSNTIDEIAADLQNKIEFPDGTNPSQIAWFCPQSNSCCEFKCCAPFSTIFIIIIICVAVAILAPILFQIYRISSGKRNEEMETERQEETRA
;
A
#
# COMPACT_ATOMS: atom_id res chain seq x y z
N MET A 1 -31.50 -26.87 24.38
CA MET A 1 -31.65 -25.43 24.66
C MET A 1 -30.32 -24.88 25.22
N ILE A 2 -29.26 -24.84 24.40
CA ILE A 2 -27.91 -24.33 24.79
C ILE A 2 -27.27 -23.70 23.54
N ILE A 3 -27.87 -22.64 22.97
CA ILE A 3 -27.33 -21.95 21.77
C ILE A 3 -27.13 -20.44 22.03
N SER A 4 -27.50 -19.91 23.21
CA SER A 4 -27.61 -18.46 23.39
C SER A 4 -26.33 -17.73 23.81
N SER A 5 -25.27 -18.41 24.26
CA SER A 5 -24.12 -17.72 24.90
C SER A 5 -22.93 -17.46 23.97
N SER A 6 -22.84 -18.15 22.83
CA SER A 6 -21.70 -18.02 21.90
C SER A 6 -21.85 -16.87 20.89
N LEU A 7 -23.06 -16.32 20.71
CA LEU A 7 -23.27 -15.19 19.79
C LEU A 7 -22.81 -13.83 20.36
N LEU A 8 -22.74 -13.68 21.69
CA LEU A 8 -22.40 -12.39 22.32
C LEU A 8 -20.89 -12.09 22.33
N LEU A 9 -20.02 -13.08 22.15
CA LEU A 9 -18.56 -12.87 22.06
C LEU A 9 -18.10 -12.51 20.63
N LEU A 10 -18.89 -12.84 19.60
CA LEU A 10 -18.58 -12.51 18.21
C LEU A 10 -18.86 -11.03 17.87
N SER A 11 -19.79 -10.37 18.56
CA SER A 11 -20.05 -8.95 18.35
C SER A 11 -18.96 -8.03 18.94
N SER A 12 -18.24 -8.48 19.98
CA SER A 12 -17.16 -7.69 20.59
C SER A 12 -15.86 -7.71 19.78
N LEU A 13 -15.60 -8.77 19.01
CA LEU A 13 -14.42 -8.90 18.14
C LEU A 13 -14.57 -8.14 16.82
N PHE A 14 -15.80 -7.90 16.34
CA PHE A 14 -16.06 -7.14 15.12
C PHE A 14 -15.84 -5.63 15.27
N ILE A 15 -15.85 -5.09 16.50
CA ILE A 15 -15.64 -3.66 16.74
C ILE A 15 -14.14 -3.30 16.66
N LEU A 16 -13.22 -4.24 16.88
CA LEU A 16 -11.77 -3.96 16.80
C LEU A 16 -11.19 -3.98 15.38
N SER A 17 -11.87 -4.59 14.40
CA SER A 17 -11.41 -4.60 13.00
C SER A 17 -11.88 -3.39 12.19
N HIS A 18 -12.69 -2.49 12.77
CA HIS A 18 -13.14 -1.24 12.14
C HIS A 18 -12.31 -0.01 12.50
N SER A 19 -11.08 -0.19 13.01
CA SER A 19 -10.05 0.84 12.80
C SER A 19 -9.58 0.81 11.33
N ALA A 20 -10.54 0.86 10.41
CA ALA A 20 -10.34 1.44 9.11
C ALA A 20 -9.86 2.86 9.41
N THR A 21 -8.56 3.05 9.20
CA THR A 21 -7.86 4.32 9.03
C THR A 21 -8.86 5.45 8.84
N GLN A 22 -9.21 6.13 9.94
CA GLN A 22 -9.80 7.46 9.82
C GLN A 22 -8.73 8.30 9.17
N GLU A 23 -8.86 8.45 7.85
CA GLU A 23 -8.09 9.34 7.03
C GLU A 23 -8.18 10.71 7.68
N SER A 24 -7.10 11.10 8.35
CA SER A 24 -6.98 12.40 8.98
C SER A 24 -7.32 13.44 7.90
N LYS A 25 -8.19 14.41 8.21
CA LYS A 25 -8.62 15.54 7.36
C LYS A 25 -7.47 16.47 6.91
N GLY A 26 -6.23 16.00 6.92
CA GLY A 26 -5.10 16.68 6.30
C GLY A 26 -5.15 16.53 4.77
N PRO A 27 -4.43 17.40 4.05
CA PRO A 27 -4.23 17.23 2.62
C PRO A 27 -3.64 15.84 2.33
N THR A 28 -4.15 15.18 1.30
CA THR A 28 -3.62 13.90 0.82
C THR A 28 -2.15 14.07 0.42
N LEU A 29 -1.38 12.98 0.48
CA LEU A 29 0.02 13.02 0.04
C LEU A 29 0.13 13.45 -1.43
N ALA A 30 -0.78 12.99 -2.29
CA ALA A 30 -0.89 13.42 -3.68
C ALA A 30 -1.02 14.95 -3.80
N TYR A 31 -1.84 15.58 -2.96
CA TYR A 31 -1.97 17.03 -2.93
C TYR A 31 -0.69 17.75 -2.47
N LYS A 32 0.04 17.19 -1.49
CA LYS A 32 1.34 17.75 -1.09
C LYS A 32 2.37 17.65 -2.20
N ILE A 33 2.35 16.53 -2.95
CA ILE A 33 3.20 16.35 -4.13
C ILE A 33 2.84 17.35 -5.21
N ALA A 34 1.56 17.51 -5.51
CA ALA A 34 1.05 18.53 -6.41
C ALA A 34 1.59 19.92 -6.06
N ILE A 35 1.51 20.35 -4.78
CA ILE A 35 2.09 21.64 -4.36
C ILE A 35 3.61 21.67 -4.58
N GLY A 36 4.34 20.63 -4.17
CA GLY A 36 5.80 20.57 -4.37
C GLY A 36 6.21 20.66 -5.84
N LEU A 37 5.42 20.07 -6.75
CA LEU A 37 5.59 20.19 -8.20
C LEU A 37 5.37 21.63 -8.65
N LEU A 38 4.30 22.27 -8.18
CA LEU A 38 4.01 23.66 -8.52
C LEU A 38 5.14 24.61 -8.09
N ASP A 39 5.71 24.39 -6.90
CA ASP A 39 6.82 25.21 -6.37
C ASP A 39 8.13 25.02 -7.15
N SER A 40 8.31 23.86 -7.79
CA SER A 40 9.48 23.54 -8.64
C SER A 40 9.35 24.00 -10.10
N THR A 41 8.28 24.75 -10.41
CA THR A 41 7.97 25.20 -11.77
C THR A 41 7.66 26.69 -11.81
N HIS A 42 7.98 27.33 -12.92
CA HIS A 42 7.52 28.69 -13.21
C HIS A 42 6.40 28.71 -14.25
N HIS A 43 5.55 29.74 -14.18
CA HIS A 43 4.56 30.00 -15.21
C HIS A 43 5.21 30.67 -16.43
N ASN A 44 4.95 30.15 -17.63
CA ASN A 44 5.37 30.75 -18.89
C ASN A 44 4.28 31.65 -19.53
N GLY A 45 3.44 32.28 -18.71
CA GLY A 45 2.34 33.14 -19.19
C GLY A 45 1.14 32.42 -19.82
N SER A 46 1.14 31.09 -19.83
CA SER A 46 0.02 30.22 -20.26
C SER A 46 -0.39 29.26 -19.12
N ASN A 47 -1.35 28.36 -19.35
CA ASN A 47 -1.69 27.25 -18.43
C ASN A 47 -0.62 26.13 -18.41
N ILE A 48 0.60 26.45 -18.86
CA ILE A 48 1.75 25.57 -18.86
C ILE A 48 2.70 26.05 -17.77
N ARG A 49 3.15 25.10 -16.96
CA ARG A 49 4.23 25.29 -16.00
C ARG A 49 5.47 24.59 -16.49
N VAL A 50 6.58 25.29 -16.48
CA VAL A 50 7.86 24.79 -16.96
C VAL A 50 8.73 24.45 -15.75
N VAL A 51 9.28 23.24 -15.72
CA VAL A 51 10.21 22.79 -14.68
C VAL A 51 11.49 23.62 -14.79
N ASP A 52 11.91 24.24 -13.68
CA ASP A 52 13.08 25.13 -13.66
C ASP A 52 14.38 24.36 -13.95
N ASP A 53 14.56 23.23 -13.27
CA ASP A 53 15.70 22.34 -13.43
C ASP A 53 15.27 20.89 -13.14
N PRO A 54 15.10 20.04 -14.17
CA PRO A 54 14.63 18.68 -13.97
C PRO A 54 15.67 17.76 -13.31
N SER A 55 16.93 18.19 -13.19
CA SER A 55 17.97 17.44 -12.45
C SER A 55 17.86 17.59 -10.93
N LYS A 56 17.07 18.57 -10.45
CA LYS A 56 16.86 18.83 -9.02
C LYS A 56 15.62 18.09 -8.51
N PRO A 57 15.75 17.21 -7.50
CA PRO A 57 14.59 16.54 -6.93
C PRO A 57 13.71 17.50 -6.13
N ILE A 58 12.45 17.10 -5.96
CA ILE A 58 11.47 17.75 -5.12
C ILE A 58 11.47 17.01 -3.78
N LEU A 59 11.69 17.73 -2.68
CA LEU A 59 11.66 17.17 -1.34
C LEU A 59 10.30 17.43 -0.70
N ILE A 60 9.58 16.36 -0.37
CA ILE A 60 8.29 16.42 0.31
C ILE A 60 8.39 15.55 1.55
N GLU A 61 8.24 16.19 2.71
CA GLU A 61 8.55 15.58 4.00
C GLU A 61 10.00 15.08 3.98
N ASP A 62 10.21 13.77 4.04
CA ASP A 62 11.54 13.14 4.01
C ASP A 62 11.81 12.35 2.71
N THR A 63 10.94 12.49 1.71
CA THR A 63 11.05 11.74 0.44
C THR A 63 11.45 12.66 -0.70
N SER A 64 12.47 12.25 -1.43
CA SER A 64 12.94 12.95 -2.64
C SER A 64 12.30 12.32 -3.87
N TYR A 65 11.61 13.15 -4.64
CA TYR A 65 10.93 12.80 -5.88
C TYR A 65 11.70 13.36 -7.06
N PHE A 66 11.93 12.52 -8.06
CA PHE A 66 12.72 12.81 -9.25
C PHE A 66 11.83 12.78 -10.48
N TRP A 67 12.15 13.66 -11.42
CA TRP A 67 11.51 13.68 -12.72
C TRP A 67 12.04 12.52 -13.56
N ASP A 68 11.17 11.69 -14.11
CA ASP A 68 11.53 10.61 -15.05
C ASP A 68 12.70 9.69 -14.62
N ASP A 69 13.08 8.79 -15.51
CA ASP A 69 14.17 7.84 -15.27
C ASP A 69 15.55 8.44 -15.51
N GLN A 70 15.63 9.40 -16.43
CA GLN A 70 16.89 10.02 -16.83
C GLN A 70 17.48 10.95 -15.77
N TYR A 71 16.64 11.53 -14.89
CA TYR A 71 17.08 12.34 -13.76
C TYR A 71 17.13 11.56 -12.45
N PHE A 72 16.78 10.26 -12.47
CA PHE A 72 16.83 9.40 -11.30
C PHE A 72 18.27 8.93 -11.01
N PRO A 73 18.72 8.90 -9.74
CA PRO A 73 20.07 8.47 -9.40
C PRO A 73 20.33 7.00 -9.77
N SER A 74 21.55 6.68 -10.20
CA SER A 74 21.94 5.31 -10.52
C SER A 74 21.83 4.39 -9.31
N GLN A 75 21.18 3.23 -9.47
CA GLN A 75 20.98 2.26 -8.38
C GLN A 75 22.27 1.58 -7.90
N ASN A 76 23.38 1.73 -8.61
CA ASN A 76 24.61 0.98 -8.35
C ASN A 76 25.64 1.71 -7.48
N GLU A 77 25.31 2.89 -6.96
CA GLU A 77 26.23 3.70 -6.17
C GLU A 77 26.26 3.29 -4.69
N SER A 78 27.46 3.01 -4.17
CA SER A 78 27.69 2.74 -2.75
C SER A 78 28.03 4.00 -1.96
N ARG A 79 28.18 5.14 -2.64
CA ARG A 79 28.48 6.44 -2.01
C ARG A 79 27.22 7.28 -1.97
N CYS A 80 27.16 8.21 -1.03
CA CYS A 80 26.08 9.17 -0.98
C CYS A 80 26.21 10.18 -2.13
N VAL A 81 25.13 10.41 -2.85
CA VAL A 81 25.02 11.50 -3.82
C VAL A 81 24.21 12.62 -3.19
N GLN A 82 24.68 13.86 -3.33
CA GLN A 82 24.00 15.04 -2.83
C GLN A 82 23.30 15.77 -3.98
N PHE A 83 22.07 16.18 -3.73
CA PHE A 83 21.28 16.97 -4.68
C PHE A 83 20.76 18.22 -3.99
N GLU A 84 20.81 19.34 -4.70
CA GLU A 84 20.06 20.54 -4.33
C GLU A 84 18.59 20.32 -4.69
N THR A 85 17.66 20.64 -3.78
CA THR A 85 16.22 20.46 -4.04
C THR A 85 15.62 21.62 -4.81
N ALA A 86 14.63 21.33 -5.66
CA ALA A 86 13.95 22.35 -6.45
C ALA A 86 13.00 23.25 -5.61
N ASN A 87 12.30 22.67 -4.62
CA ASN A 87 11.25 23.36 -3.84
C ASN A 87 11.70 23.81 -2.44
N SER A 88 12.94 23.54 -2.03
CA SER A 88 13.44 23.95 -0.72
C SER A 88 14.89 24.44 -0.81
N ARG A 89 15.30 25.34 0.09
CA ARG A 89 16.72 25.71 0.22
C ARG A 89 17.43 24.67 1.06
N GLY A 90 17.82 23.56 0.44
CA GLY A 90 18.46 22.45 1.12
C GLY A 90 19.08 21.44 0.17
N ASN A 91 19.97 20.62 0.73
CA ASN A 91 20.56 19.49 0.04
C ASN A 91 20.03 18.19 0.65
N VAL A 92 19.66 17.24 -0.20
CA VAL A 92 19.35 15.86 0.21
C VAL A 92 20.54 15.00 -0.12
N SER A 93 20.85 14.05 0.77
CA SER A 93 21.85 13.03 0.50
C SER A 93 21.17 11.68 0.39
N ILE A 94 21.31 11.02 -0.76
CA ILE A 94 20.82 9.65 -0.97
C ILE A 94 22.01 8.72 -0.92
N CYS A 95 22.00 7.81 0.06
CA CYS A 95 23.08 6.87 0.32
C CYS A 95 22.61 5.43 0.08
N ASP A 96 23.55 4.54 -0.23
CA ASP A 96 23.29 3.09 -0.35
C ASP A 96 22.09 2.78 -1.28
N THR A 97 22.08 3.31 -2.51
CA THR A 97 20.96 3.10 -3.46
C THR A 97 20.69 1.61 -3.74
N ARG A 98 21.70 0.74 -3.52
CA ARG A 98 21.59 -0.72 -3.63
C ARG A 98 20.67 -1.37 -2.58
N LYS A 99 20.40 -0.70 -1.46
CA LYS A 99 19.47 -1.15 -0.41
C LYS A 99 18.08 -0.53 -0.57
N GLN A 100 17.87 0.17 -1.67
CA GLN A 100 16.64 0.86 -1.97
C GLN A 100 16.05 0.26 -3.25
N ILE A 101 14.73 0.25 -3.34
CA ILE A 101 13.99 -0.04 -4.56
C ILE A 101 13.52 1.27 -5.16
N LYS A 102 13.49 1.33 -6.48
CA LYS A 102 12.89 2.45 -7.19
C LYS A 102 11.38 2.22 -7.31
N CYS A 103 10.63 3.22 -6.90
CA CYS A 103 9.21 3.33 -7.14
C CYS A 103 8.98 4.45 -8.14
N SER A 104 7.94 4.32 -8.97
CA SER A 104 7.53 5.38 -9.87
C SER A 104 6.03 5.33 -10.09
N ASN A 105 5.47 6.49 -10.44
CA ASN A 105 4.09 6.61 -10.84
C ASN A 105 3.93 7.65 -11.94
N THR A 106 2.90 7.52 -12.76
CA THR A 106 2.66 8.43 -13.90
C THR A 106 2.28 9.81 -13.40
N ILE A 107 2.73 10.84 -14.12
CA ILE A 107 2.39 12.22 -13.76
C ILE A 107 0.92 12.53 -14.00
N ASP A 108 0.27 11.82 -14.92
CA ASP A 108 -1.14 12.00 -15.25
C ASP A 108 -2.05 11.88 -14.04
N GLU A 109 -1.72 10.99 -13.09
CA GLU A 109 -2.48 10.82 -11.84
C GLU A 109 -2.44 12.05 -10.94
N ILE A 110 -1.32 12.80 -10.94
CA ILE A 110 -1.18 14.03 -10.15
C ILE A 110 -1.62 15.25 -10.97
N ALA A 111 -1.40 15.24 -12.28
CA ALA A 111 -1.73 16.33 -13.19
C ALA A 111 -3.25 16.58 -13.27
N ALA A 112 -4.05 15.53 -13.08
CA ALA A 112 -5.50 15.64 -12.95
C ALA A 112 -5.92 16.64 -11.86
N ASP A 113 -5.18 16.71 -10.75
CA ASP A 113 -5.43 17.64 -9.66
C ASP A 113 -4.86 19.05 -9.92
N LEU A 114 -3.82 19.15 -10.74
CA LEU A 114 -3.09 20.40 -10.99
C LEU A 114 -3.76 21.32 -12.01
N GLN A 115 -4.64 20.80 -12.87
CA GLN A 115 -5.29 21.53 -14.00
C GLN A 115 -4.32 22.24 -14.97
N ASN A 116 -3.01 22.06 -14.79
CA ASN A 116 -1.96 22.71 -15.56
C ASN A 116 -1.11 21.63 -16.24
N LYS A 117 -0.64 21.93 -17.44
CA LYS A 117 0.32 21.08 -18.14
C LYS A 117 1.72 21.36 -17.59
N ILE A 118 2.47 20.32 -17.26
CA ILE A 118 3.88 20.45 -16.87
C ILE A 118 4.75 20.09 -18.09
N GLU A 119 5.76 20.90 -18.36
CA GLU A 119 6.74 20.68 -19.43
C GLU A 119 8.16 20.88 -18.90
N PHE A 120 9.11 20.17 -19.48
CA PHE A 120 10.54 20.46 -19.32
C PHE A 120 10.95 21.68 -20.17
N PRO A 121 12.11 22.29 -19.91
CA PRO A 121 12.61 23.42 -20.70
C PRO A 121 12.78 23.14 -22.20
N ASP A 122 12.91 21.86 -22.58
CA ASP A 122 12.99 21.44 -23.99
C ASP A 122 11.61 21.28 -24.66
N GLY A 123 10.52 21.52 -23.94
CA GLY A 123 9.14 21.40 -24.38
C GLY A 123 8.58 19.97 -24.35
N THR A 124 9.35 19.00 -23.88
CA THR A 124 8.85 17.64 -23.65
C THR A 124 8.07 17.56 -22.34
N ASN A 125 7.12 16.63 -22.25
CA ASN A 125 6.35 16.43 -21.02
C ASN A 125 7.05 15.39 -20.16
N PRO A 126 7.12 15.59 -18.84
CA PRO A 126 7.59 14.54 -17.94
C PRO A 126 6.59 13.37 -17.96
N SER A 127 7.09 12.15 -17.99
CA SER A 127 6.25 10.94 -18.08
C SER A 127 5.87 10.38 -16.71
N GLN A 128 6.78 10.48 -15.74
CA GLN A 128 6.60 9.91 -14.41
C GLN A 128 7.39 10.65 -13.35
N ILE A 129 7.02 10.40 -12.10
CA ILE A 129 7.80 10.77 -10.93
C ILE A 129 8.30 9.49 -10.28
N ALA A 130 9.58 9.47 -9.93
CA ALA A 130 10.21 8.36 -9.26
C ALA A 130 10.77 8.75 -7.89
N TRP A 131 10.77 7.82 -6.95
CA TRP A 131 11.35 7.99 -5.61
C TRP A 131 11.97 6.66 -5.16
N PHE A 132 12.80 6.72 -4.12
CA PHE A 132 13.32 5.52 -3.51
C PHE A 132 12.48 5.06 -2.32
N CYS A 133 12.36 3.76 -2.17
CA CYS A 133 11.88 3.11 -0.94
C CYS A 133 12.93 2.17 -0.36
N PRO A 134 12.98 1.99 0.96
CA PRO A 134 13.79 0.93 1.57
C PRO A 134 13.42 -0.44 0.98
N GLN A 135 14.39 -1.35 0.82
CA GLN A 135 14.14 -2.72 0.32
C GLN A 135 13.15 -3.53 1.15
N SER A 136 13.00 -3.20 2.43
CA SER A 136 12.01 -3.83 3.29
C SER A 136 10.58 -3.38 2.99
N ASN A 137 10.39 -2.33 2.20
CA ASN A 137 9.12 -1.68 1.92
C ASN A 137 8.66 -1.96 0.49
N SER A 138 7.37 -1.75 0.22
CA SER A 138 6.79 -1.82 -1.14
C SER A 138 6.35 -0.44 -1.62
N CYS A 139 6.28 -0.26 -2.94
CA CYS A 139 5.71 0.93 -3.56
C CYS A 139 4.19 0.94 -3.36
N CYS A 140 3.67 2.03 -2.78
CA CYS A 140 2.25 2.24 -2.56
C CYS A 140 1.86 3.65 -3.01
N GLU A 141 1.20 3.76 -4.16
CA GLU A 141 0.84 5.05 -4.75
C GLU A 141 2.09 5.95 -4.83
N PHE A 142 2.18 6.99 -4.00
CA PHE A 142 3.30 7.92 -3.96
C PHE A 142 4.15 7.83 -2.68
N LYS A 143 4.07 6.74 -1.93
CA LYS A 143 4.85 6.51 -0.70
C LYS A 143 5.37 5.09 -0.59
N CYS A 144 6.21 4.87 0.43
CA CYS A 144 6.65 3.55 0.83
C CYS A 144 5.70 2.98 1.89
N CYS A 145 5.16 1.79 1.65
CA CYS A 145 4.48 1.03 2.70
C CYS A 145 5.45 0.03 3.33
N ALA A 146 5.43 -0.06 4.65
CA ALA A 146 5.91 -1.29 5.28
C ALA A 146 5.03 -2.46 4.79
N PRO A 147 5.61 -3.64 4.50
CA PRO A 147 4.82 -4.82 4.22
C PRO A 147 3.92 -5.08 5.41
N PHE A 148 2.72 -5.61 5.16
CA PHE A 148 1.85 -6.05 6.25
C PHE A 148 2.69 -6.92 7.19
N SER A 149 2.79 -6.49 8.45
CA SER A 149 3.58 -7.20 9.44
C SER A 149 3.20 -8.67 9.39
N THR A 150 4.18 -9.57 9.23
CA THR A 150 3.92 -11.02 9.21
C THR A 150 3.09 -11.45 10.42
N ILE A 151 3.27 -10.75 11.55
CA ILE A 151 2.49 -10.90 12.77
C ILE A 151 0.99 -10.61 12.51
N PHE A 152 0.66 -9.56 11.77
CA PHE A 152 -0.72 -9.23 11.43
C PHE A 152 -1.38 -10.32 10.57
N ILE A 153 -0.65 -10.87 9.58
CA ILE A 153 -1.14 -11.99 8.76
C ILE A 153 -1.34 -13.23 9.63
N ILE A 154 -0.38 -13.55 10.52
CA ILE A 154 -0.50 -14.66 11.46
C ILE A 154 -1.72 -14.49 12.37
N ILE A 155 -1.96 -13.28 12.90
CA ILE A 155 -3.13 -12.98 13.72
C ILE A 155 -4.43 -13.24 12.94
N ILE A 156 -4.53 -12.79 11.68
CA ILE A 156 -5.70 -13.05 10.83
C ILE A 156 -5.93 -14.55 10.65
N ILE A 157 -4.87 -15.32 10.36
CA ILE A 157 -4.96 -16.77 10.19
C ILE A 157 -5.40 -17.44 11.50
N CYS A 158 -4.81 -17.06 12.64
CA CYS A 158 -5.20 -17.59 13.94
C CYS A 158 -6.66 -17.32 14.28
N VAL A 159 -7.15 -16.11 14.00
CA VAL A 159 -8.57 -15.74 14.19
C VAL A 159 -9.48 -16.55 13.27
N ALA A 160 -9.12 -16.70 11.99
CA ALA A 160 -9.89 -17.51 11.05
C ALA A 160 -9.97 -18.98 11.49
N VAL A 161 -8.86 -19.57 11.94
CA VAL A 161 -8.82 -20.96 12.45
C VAL A 161 -9.65 -21.11 13.72
N ALA A 162 -9.56 -20.16 14.65
CA ALA A 162 -10.32 -20.20 15.90
C ALA A 162 -11.85 -20.16 15.66
N ILE A 163 -12.30 -19.51 14.58
CA ILE A 163 -13.71 -19.43 14.18
C ILE A 163 -14.12 -20.66 13.36
N LEU A 164 -13.31 -21.09 12.39
CA LEU A 164 -13.66 -22.17 11.47
C LEU A 164 -13.54 -23.57 12.10
N ALA A 165 -12.54 -23.82 12.95
CA ALA A 165 -12.34 -25.12 13.58
C ALA A 165 -13.57 -25.64 14.37
N PRO A 166 -14.23 -24.85 15.25
CA PRO A 166 -15.42 -25.33 15.95
C PRO A 166 -16.59 -25.58 14.99
N ILE A 167 -16.75 -24.78 13.94
CA ILE A 167 -17.81 -24.98 12.93
C ILE A 167 -17.59 -26.30 12.18
N LEU A 168 -16.37 -26.53 11.70
CA LEU A 168 -16.00 -27.78 11.03
C LEU A 168 -16.16 -28.99 11.95
N PHE A 169 -15.81 -28.86 13.23
CA PHE A 169 -16.01 -29.91 14.22
C PHE A 169 -17.49 -30.26 14.42
N GLN A 170 -18.38 -29.27 14.47
CA GLN A 170 -19.82 -29.52 14.59
C GLN A 170 -20.38 -30.21 13.34
N ILE A 171 -19.98 -29.77 12.14
CA ILE A 171 -20.39 -30.41 10.87
C ILE A 171 -19.91 -31.87 10.82
N TYR A 172 -18.66 -32.11 11.23
CA TYR A 172 -18.10 -33.46 11.29
C TYR A 172 -18.89 -34.37 12.23
N ARG A 173 -19.26 -33.89 13.43
CA ARG A 173 -20.07 -34.67 14.38
C ARG A 173 -21.43 -35.05 13.79
N ILE A 174 -22.14 -34.12 13.17
CA ILE A 174 -23.45 -34.38 12.55
C ILE A 174 -23.33 -35.42 11.43
N SER A 175 -22.32 -35.29 10.57
CA SER A 175 -22.07 -36.26 9.49
C SER A 175 -21.70 -37.65 10.00
N SER A 176 -20.93 -37.74 11.08
CA SER A 176 -20.56 -39.02 11.70
C SER A 176 -21.77 -39.76 12.30
N GLY A 177 -22.71 -39.03 12.91
CA GLY A 177 -23.93 -39.62 13.47
C GLY A 177 -24.79 -40.31 12.42
N LYS A 178 -24.99 -39.65 11.26
CA LYS A 178 -25.81 -40.18 10.17
C LYS A 178 -25.28 -41.50 9.59
N ARG A 179 -23.95 -41.68 9.52
CA ARG A 179 -23.35 -42.93 9.02
C ARG A 179 -23.56 -44.11 9.98
N ASN A 180 -23.66 -43.86 11.28
CA ASN A 180 -23.90 -44.92 12.25
C ASN A 180 -25.33 -45.46 12.16
N GLU A 181 -26.32 -44.61 11.88
CA GLU A 181 -27.72 -45.01 11.72
C GLU A 181 -27.94 -45.87 10.47
N GLU A 182 -27.25 -45.55 9.36
CA GLU A 182 -27.34 -46.32 8.10
C GLU A 182 -26.79 -47.74 8.29
N MET A 183 -25.64 -47.90 8.97
CA MET A 183 -25.06 -49.22 9.27
C MET A 183 -25.91 -50.06 10.24
N GLU A 184 -26.60 -49.45 11.20
CA GLU A 184 -27.50 -50.19 12.10
C GLU A 184 -28.75 -50.70 11.37
N THR A 185 -29.25 -49.95 10.39
CA THR A 185 -30.41 -50.33 9.58
C THR A 185 -30.09 -51.55 8.71
N GLU A 186 -28.92 -51.58 8.06
CA GLU A 186 -28.46 -52.73 7.25
C GLU A 186 -28.30 -54.00 8.10
N ARG A 187 -27.72 -53.89 9.31
CA ARG A 187 -27.54 -55.05 10.20
C ARG A 187 -28.88 -55.63 10.68
N GLN A 188 -29.89 -54.78 10.95
CA GLN A 188 -31.22 -55.25 11.34
C GLN A 188 -31.94 -55.97 10.20
N GLU A 189 -31.71 -55.57 8.95
CA GLU A 189 -32.27 -56.22 7.77
C GLU A 189 -31.63 -57.60 7.54
N GLU A 190 -30.31 -57.72 7.69
CA GLU A 190 -29.59 -59.00 7.59
C GLU A 190 -29.99 -59.99 8.70
N THR A 191 -30.34 -59.51 9.90
CA THR A 191 -30.79 -60.40 11.00
C THR A 191 -32.22 -60.92 10.81
N ARG A 192 -33.03 -60.32 9.91
CA ARG A 192 -34.41 -60.75 9.64
C ARG A 192 -34.56 -61.68 8.43
N ALA A 193 -33.56 -61.72 7.55
CA ALA A 193 -33.51 -62.62 6.40
C ALA A 193 -33.11 -64.04 6.83
#